data_AF-A0A9D8XVW9-F1
#
_entry.id   AF-A0A9D8XVW9-F1
#
_cell.length_a   1.000
_cell.length_b   1.000
_cell.length_c   1.000
_cell.angle_alpha   90.00
_cell.angle_beta   90.00
_cell.angle_gamma   90.00
#
_symmetry.space_group_name_H-M   'P 1'
#
loop_
_entity.id
_entity.type
_entity.pdbx_description
1 polymer ?
#
loop_
_entity_poly.entity_id
_entity_poly.type
_entity_poly.pdbx_seq_one_letter_code
_entity_poly.pdbx_strand_id
1 'polypeptide(L)'
;MLDVKLAVAEHTTQENRKIYDVVSDDSALKFDSETGFLEIPEDYYLDIYIRYTEVLEGDLEDISPRIVIGEDSYYCGFLSEEGLWHLEWRPELAHCGRPFFGLPGVHEIRIQSFLDREEYFEESFQVEVLATRARAREITTILDFINDDYDAISQMCLDGSPENNGVIADLINEAERTYILCKSLWSVLLRQLRYILEPRLDVTPNGLPNSPEAIHWLSLNSDAVALCSPYEQTFQINNMPVKTEFAAEEKMIPSYRLFENLVIAGFINHIRMKLSAVKDFINGHEQSQYRSDGESVTYPGYCRYSGIVRGVLSKNLQNQYSRVMNLLDGFYKLYTSFEKVTGINYLDKPLMPRITPFVARTLVYRKLFEQVTKWYGVSAVTLTLNDFT
;
A
#
# COMPACT_ATOMS: atom_id res chain seq x y z
N MET A 1 -0.82 40.88 -17.13
CA MET A 1 0.09 39.99 -17.86
C MET A 1 1.23 39.78 -16.89
N LEU A 2 1.41 38.54 -16.43
CA LEU A 2 2.41 38.19 -15.42
C LEU A 2 3.55 37.52 -16.18
N ASP A 3 4.73 38.10 -16.09
CA ASP A 3 5.92 37.73 -16.87
C ASP A 3 7.00 37.26 -15.89
N VAL A 4 7.57 36.07 -16.11
CA VAL A 4 8.77 35.61 -15.39
C VAL A 4 9.98 36.00 -16.21
N LYS A 5 10.82 36.88 -15.67
CA LYS A 5 12.11 37.22 -16.27
C LYS A 5 13.21 36.43 -15.57
N LEU A 6 13.83 35.52 -16.30
CA LEU A 6 15.03 34.83 -15.85
C LEU A 6 16.25 35.58 -16.35
N ALA A 7 17.03 36.14 -15.44
CA ALA A 7 18.36 36.65 -15.75
C ALA A 7 19.39 35.60 -15.34
N VAL A 8 20.08 35.05 -16.32
CA VAL A 8 21.18 34.11 -16.15
C VAL A 8 22.47 34.90 -16.19
N ALA A 9 23.04 35.14 -15.01
CA ALA A 9 24.34 35.77 -14.85
C ALA A 9 25.25 34.80 -14.08
N GLU A 10 26.40 34.45 -14.66
CA GLU A 10 27.41 33.68 -13.94
C GLU A 10 28.09 34.58 -12.90
N HIS A 11 27.65 34.52 -11.65
CA HIS A 11 28.37 35.13 -10.54
C HIS A 11 29.14 34.07 -9.75
N THR A 12 30.44 33.96 -10.02
CA THR A 12 31.35 33.15 -9.21
C THR A 12 31.54 33.81 -7.85
N THR A 13 30.83 33.33 -6.83
CA THR A 13 31.14 33.69 -5.44
C THR A 13 32.41 32.96 -4.98
N GLN A 14 33.06 33.44 -3.91
CA GLN A 14 34.32 32.87 -3.37
C GLN A 14 34.27 31.36 -3.03
N GLU A 15 33.10 30.72 -3.11
CA GLU A 15 32.86 29.30 -2.83
C GLU A 15 32.46 28.47 -4.07
N ASN A 16 32.64 28.97 -5.30
CA ASN A 16 32.22 28.27 -6.54
C ASN A 16 30.70 28.01 -6.65
N ARG A 17 29.87 28.74 -5.90
CA ARG A 17 28.40 28.64 -5.99
C ARG A 17 27.85 29.57 -7.07
N LYS A 18 26.98 29.01 -7.93
CA LYS A 18 26.28 29.72 -9.02
C LYS A 18 24.90 30.20 -8.55
N ILE A 19 24.58 31.47 -8.80
CA ILE A 19 23.33 32.10 -8.36
C ILE A 19 22.59 32.61 -9.60
N TYR A 20 21.29 32.33 -9.70
CA TYR A 20 20.42 32.80 -10.77
C TYR A 20 19.52 33.93 -10.23
N ASP A 21 19.43 35.04 -10.98
CA ASP A 21 18.52 36.12 -10.65
C ASP A 21 17.19 35.88 -11.36
N VAL A 22 16.22 35.37 -10.61
CA VAL A 22 14.85 35.18 -11.09
C VAL A 22 14.05 36.41 -10.70
N VAL A 23 13.52 37.15 -11.67
CA VAL A 23 12.60 38.26 -11.40
C VAL A 23 11.20 37.78 -11.72
N SER A 24 10.38 37.59 -10.68
CA SER A 24 8.95 37.34 -10.80
C SER A 24 8.20 38.57 -10.29
N ASP A 25 7.30 39.13 -11.08
CA ASP A 25 6.46 40.28 -10.70
C ASP A 25 7.28 41.47 -10.14
N ASP A 26 8.38 41.83 -10.80
CA ASP A 26 9.34 42.89 -10.41
C ASP A 26 10.05 42.67 -9.05
N SER A 27 9.94 41.47 -8.47
CA SER A 27 10.66 41.07 -7.26
C SER A 27 11.81 40.12 -7.61
N ALA A 28 13.04 40.50 -7.24
CA ALA A 28 14.22 39.68 -7.43
C ALA A 28 14.23 38.52 -6.40
N LEU A 29 14.03 37.31 -6.88
CA LEU A 29 14.19 36.06 -6.18
C LEU A 29 15.55 35.47 -6.56
N LYS A 30 16.44 35.33 -5.58
CA LYS A 30 17.70 34.62 -5.78
C LYS A 30 17.44 33.13 -5.72
N PHE A 31 17.75 32.43 -6.80
CA PHE A 31 17.64 30.97 -6.88
C PHE A 31 19.03 30.32 -6.79
N ASP A 32 19.13 29.30 -5.93
CA ASP A 32 20.30 28.46 -5.76
C ASP A 32 20.08 27.13 -6.49
N SER A 33 20.88 26.88 -7.52
CA SER A 33 20.78 25.68 -8.36
C SER A 33 21.21 24.39 -7.68
N GLU A 34 21.92 24.45 -6.55
CA GLU A 34 22.41 23.24 -5.87
C GLU A 34 21.37 22.60 -4.95
N THR A 35 20.31 23.33 -4.55
CA THR A 35 19.43 22.90 -3.45
C THR A 35 17.92 22.95 -3.73
N GLY A 36 17.45 23.47 -4.88
CA GLY A 36 16.02 23.66 -5.14
C GLY A 36 15.55 23.44 -6.58
N PHE A 37 14.22 23.42 -6.75
CA PHE A 37 13.55 23.53 -8.05
C PHE A 37 13.06 24.96 -8.23
N LEU A 38 13.21 25.52 -9.43
CA LEU A 38 12.62 26.80 -9.77
C LEU A 38 11.12 26.62 -10.04
N GLU A 39 10.26 27.26 -9.25
CA GLU A 39 8.81 27.18 -9.47
C GLU A 39 8.35 28.17 -10.55
N ILE A 40 7.69 27.67 -11.59
CA ILE A 40 7.13 28.49 -12.69
C ILE A 40 5.69 28.05 -12.97
N PRO A 41 4.70 28.94 -12.95
CA PRO A 41 3.34 28.58 -13.35
C PRO A 41 3.24 28.22 -14.85
N GLU A 42 2.45 27.20 -15.19
CA GLU A 42 2.35 26.65 -16.56
C GLU A 42 1.92 27.69 -17.61
N ASP A 43 1.17 28.72 -17.22
CA ASP A 43 0.58 29.70 -18.13
C ASP A 43 1.32 31.05 -18.17
N TYR A 44 2.46 31.15 -17.48
CA TYR A 44 3.26 32.36 -17.46
C TYR A 44 4.14 32.48 -18.70
N TYR A 45 4.42 33.73 -19.08
CA TYR A 45 5.44 34.02 -20.08
C TYR A 45 6.83 33.88 -19.47
N LEU A 46 7.73 33.28 -20.24
CA LEU A 46 9.11 33.08 -19.84
C LEU A 46 10.00 33.98 -20.72
N ASP A 47 10.62 34.97 -20.11
CA ASP A 47 11.68 35.74 -20.75
C ASP A 47 13.01 35.31 -20.18
N ILE A 48 13.95 34.92 -21.04
CA ILE A 48 15.30 34.53 -20.61
C ILE A 48 16.31 35.52 -21.17
N TYR A 49 17.10 36.09 -20.26
CA TYR A 49 18.21 36.98 -20.54
C TYR A 49 19.51 36.31 -20.09
N ILE A 50 20.51 36.27 -20.96
CA ILE A 50 21.82 35.70 -20.68
C ILE A 50 22.86 36.82 -20.71
N ARG A 51 23.66 36.93 -19.64
CA ARG A 51 24.79 37.85 -19.54
C ARG A 51 26.08 37.07 -19.29
N TYR A 52 27.07 37.27 -20.15
CA TYR A 52 28.44 36.85 -19.88
C TYR A 52 29.11 37.86 -18.94
N THR A 53 29.67 37.39 -17.84
CA THR A 53 30.30 38.22 -16.80
C THR A 53 31.81 38.40 -16.99
N GLU A 54 32.45 37.51 -17.74
CA GLU A 54 33.85 37.64 -18.16
C GLU A 54 33.94 38.25 -19.56
N VAL A 55 34.96 39.11 -19.78
CA VAL A 55 35.28 39.64 -21.12
C VAL A 55 35.83 38.49 -21.93
N LEU A 56 34.98 37.86 -22.71
CA LEU A 56 35.40 36.82 -23.64
C LEU A 56 36.16 37.50 -24.79
N GLU A 57 37.45 37.19 -24.95
CA GLU A 57 38.26 37.69 -26.05
C GLU A 57 37.81 37.04 -27.38
N GLY A 58 37.35 37.86 -28.33
CA GLY A 58 37.05 37.45 -29.72
C GLY A 58 35.58 37.08 -29.98
N ASP A 59 35.00 37.69 -31.02
CA ASP A 59 33.82 37.34 -31.85
C ASP A 59 32.61 36.58 -31.24
N LEU A 60 32.39 36.61 -29.93
CA LEU A 60 31.19 36.05 -29.30
C LEU A 60 29.94 36.92 -29.48
N GLU A 61 30.07 38.15 -29.97
CA GLU A 61 28.93 38.94 -30.49
C GLU A 61 28.27 38.26 -31.71
N ASP A 62 29.01 37.40 -32.43
CA ASP A 62 28.51 36.70 -33.63
C ASP A 62 27.93 35.29 -33.33
N ILE A 63 28.09 34.77 -32.11
CA ILE A 63 27.69 33.39 -31.75
C ILE A 63 26.61 33.42 -30.67
N SER A 64 25.34 33.32 -31.11
CA SER A 64 24.17 33.30 -30.25
C SER A 64 24.10 32.05 -29.35
N PRO A 65 23.86 32.20 -28.02
CA PRO A 65 23.59 31.06 -27.16
C PRO A 65 22.29 30.36 -27.56
N ARG A 66 22.22 29.05 -27.32
CA ARG A 66 21.04 28.23 -27.59
C ARG A 66 20.39 27.80 -26.28
N ILE A 67 19.08 27.97 -26.19
CA ILE A 67 18.29 27.48 -25.07
C ILE A 67 17.51 26.24 -25.53
N VAL A 68 17.61 25.17 -24.76
CA VAL A 68 16.93 23.91 -25.01
C VAL A 68 15.95 23.65 -23.87
N ILE A 69 14.68 23.48 -24.23
CA ILE A 69 13.59 23.14 -23.29
C ILE A 69 12.92 21.88 -23.82
N GLY A 70 13.06 20.77 -23.09
CA GLY A 70 12.65 19.45 -23.60
C GLY A 70 13.42 19.08 -24.88
N GLU A 71 12.69 18.87 -25.97
CA GLU A 71 13.26 18.56 -27.30
C GLU A 71 13.43 19.82 -28.18
N ASP A 72 12.85 20.96 -27.78
CA ASP A 72 12.86 22.17 -28.57
C ASP A 72 14.10 23.01 -28.33
N SER A 73 14.64 23.57 -29.42
CA SER A 73 15.80 24.47 -29.41
C SER A 73 15.43 25.86 -29.89
N TYR A 74 15.85 26.86 -29.11
CA TYR A 74 15.56 28.26 -29.32
C TYR A 74 16.86 29.07 -29.38
N TYR A 75 16.86 30.11 -30.22
CA TYR A 75 18.02 30.98 -30.44
C TYR A 75 17.81 32.33 -29.75
N CYS A 76 18.89 32.99 -29.38
CA CYS A 76 18.83 34.29 -28.71
C CYS A 76 19.21 35.44 -29.66
N GLY A 77 18.51 36.56 -29.56
CA GLY A 77 18.88 37.84 -30.17
C GLY A 77 19.77 38.66 -29.25
N PHE A 78 20.72 39.40 -29.81
CA PHE A 78 21.60 40.28 -29.03
C PHE A 78 20.99 41.67 -28.85
N LEU A 79 20.83 42.10 -27.60
CA LEU A 79 20.38 43.44 -27.21
C LEU A 79 21.62 44.31 -26.93
N SER A 80 22.09 45.00 -27.96
CA SER A 80 23.31 45.81 -27.92
C SER A 80 23.29 46.94 -26.88
N GLU A 81 22.11 47.47 -26.54
CA GLU A 81 21.97 48.56 -25.57
C GLU A 81 22.23 48.11 -24.12
N GLU A 82 22.01 46.82 -23.82
CA GLU A 82 22.10 46.26 -22.46
C GLU A 82 23.25 45.25 -22.29
N GLY A 83 23.90 44.86 -23.40
CA GLY A 83 24.94 43.83 -23.42
C GLY A 83 24.40 42.47 -23.00
N LEU A 84 23.19 42.13 -23.46
CA LEU A 84 22.44 40.93 -23.06
C LEU A 84 21.98 40.15 -24.27
N TRP A 85 21.97 38.82 -24.15
CA TRP A 85 21.26 37.96 -25.09
C TRP A 85 19.85 37.71 -24.57
N HIS A 86 18.85 37.87 -25.43
CA HIS A 86 17.44 37.66 -25.12
C HIS A 86 16.91 36.49 -25.96
N LEU A 87 16.17 35.59 -25.33
CA LEU A 87 15.54 34.47 -26.03
C LEU A 87 14.46 34.92 -27.02
N GLU A 88 14.66 34.65 -28.30
CA GLU A 88 13.67 34.96 -29.33
C GLU A 88 12.68 33.81 -29.49
N TRP A 89 11.44 34.04 -29.05
CA TRP A 89 10.36 33.08 -29.22
C TRP A 89 9.88 33.04 -30.68
N ARG A 90 9.58 31.83 -31.17
CA ARG A 90 9.03 31.64 -32.52
C ARG A 90 7.56 32.08 -32.57
N PRO A 91 7.22 33.17 -33.27
CA PRO A 91 5.86 33.74 -33.24
C PRO A 91 4.83 32.83 -33.92
N GLU A 92 5.26 31.84 -34.71
CA GLU A 92 4.38 30.89 -35.39
C GLU A 92 3.79 29.83 -34.44
N LEU A 93 4.32 29.69 -33.21
CA LEU A 93 3.84 28.73 -32.23
C LEU A 93 2.62 29.25 -31.47
N ALA A 94 1.61 28.39 -31.28
CA ALA A 94 0.34 28.73 -30.64
C ALA A 94 0.47 29.25 -29.19
N HIS A 95 1.56 28.89 -28.51
CA HIS A 95 1.89 29.32 -27.14
C HIS A 95 3.29 29.97 -27.10
N CYS A 96 3.60 30.80 -28.10
CA CYS A 96 4.81 31.60 -28.16
C CYS A 96 5.05 32.32 -26.82
N GLY A 97 6.26 32.20 -26.27
CA GLY A 97 6.63 32.76 -24.96
C GLY A 97 6.21 31.92 -23.75
N ARG A 98 5.49 30.82 -23.93
CA ARG A 98 4.99 29.96 -22.85
C ARG A 98 5.36 28.50 -23.10
N PRO A 99 6.65 28.12 -22.93
CA PRO A 99 7.15 26.79 -23.30
C PRO A 99 6.50 25.66 -22.47
N PHE A 100 5.98 25.98 -21.28
CA PHE A 100 5.40 24.99 -20.36
C PHE A 100 3.86 24.98 -20.35
N PHE A 101 3.22 25.64 -21.32
CA PHE A 101 1.77 25.72 -21.35
C PHE A 101 1.11 24.33 -21.42
N GLY A 102 0.39 23.96 -20.35
CA GLY A 102 -0.27 22.67 -20.23
C GLY A 102 0.67 21.50 -19.91
N LEU A 103 1.92 21.77 -19.53
CA LEU A 103 2.93 20.77 -19.20
C LEU A 103 3.41 20.91 -17.74
N PRO A 104 2.56 20.75 -16.72
CA PRO A 104 3.02 20.77 -15.33
C PRO A 104 3.85 19.53 -14.99
N GLY A 105 4.84 19.70 -14.12
CA GLY A 105 5.80 18.64 -13.80
C GLY A 105 7.20 19.19 -13.58
N VAL A 106 8.18 18.29 -13.46
CA VAL A 106 9.59 18.67 -13.37
C VAL A 106 10.16 18.70 -14.79
N HIS A 107 10.77 19.82 -15.15
CA HIS A 107 11.38 20.07 -16.43
C HIS A 107 12.80 20.55 -16.27
N GLU A 108 13.58 20.43 -17.33
CA GLU A 108 14.95 20.92 -17.39
C GLU A 108 15.06 21.99 -18.48
N ILE A 109 15.68 23.11 -18.11
CA ILE A 109 16.13 24.12 -19.08
C ILE A 109 17.64 23.98 -19.20
N ARG A 110 18.11 23.81 -20.44
CA ARG A 110 19.54 23.74 -20.76
C ARG A 110 19.95 24.96 -21.58
N ILE A 111 21.06 25.57 -21.20
CA ILE A 111 21.65 26.72 -21.88
C ILE A 111 22.99 26.29 -22.43
N GLN A 112 23.15 26.43 -23.73
CA GLN A 112 24.35 26.06 -24.46
C GLN A 112 25.03 27.31 -24.98
N SER A 113 26.20 27.61 -24.43
CA SER A 113 27.06 28.71 -24.85
C SER A 113 28.21 28.16 -25.69
N PHE A 114 28.32 28.61 -26.93
CA PHE A 114 29.28 28.07 -27.90
C PHE A 114 30.60 28.86 -27.86
N LEU A 115 31.72 28.15 -27.75
CA LEU A 115 33.07 28.71 -27.87
C LEU A 115 33.54 28.74 -29.34
N ASP A 116 33.08 27.76 -30.13
CA ASP A 116 33.21 27.66 -31.59
C ASP A 116 32.02 26.86 -32.15
N ARG A 117 31.98 26.55 -33.46
CA ARG A 117 30.90 25.80 -34.11
C ARG A 117 30.68 24.38 -33.56
N GLU A 118 31.69 23.78 -32.92
CA GLU A 118 31.63 22.41 -32.41
C GLU A 118 31.78 22.30 -30.89
N GLU A 119 32.43 23.28 -30.24
CA GLU A 119 32.64 23.27 -28.79
C GLU A 119 31.67 24.21 -28.08
N TYR A 120 30.95 23.67 -27.09
CA TYR A 120 30.03 24.42 -26.26
C TYR A 120 30.07 23.99 -24.81
N PHE A 121 29.72 24.94 -23.95
CA PHE A 121 29.45 24.76 -22.54
C PHE A 121 27.94 24.62 -22.33
N GLU A 122 27.52 23.63 -21.54
CA GLU A 122 26.12 23.38 -21.21
C GLU A 122 25.87 23.57 -19.73
N GLU A 123 24.88 24.40 -19.40
CA GLU A 123 24.35 24.53 -18.05
C GLU A 123 22.90 24.09 -18.04
N SER A 124 22.54 23.32 -17.02
CA SER A 124 21.20 22.79 -16.84
C SER A 124 20.68 23.16 -15.46
N PHE A 125 19.41 23.57 -15.38
CA PHE A 125 18.72 23.72 -14.11
C PHE A 125 17.30 23.16 -14.17
N GLN A 126 16.82 22.73 -13.02
CA GLN A 126 15.53 22.06 -12.88
C GLN A 126 14.43 23.05 -12.50
N VAL A 127 13.29 22.91 -13.16
CA VAL A 127 12.11 23.76 -13.02
C VAL A 127 10.93 22.90 -12.61
N GLU A 128 10.27 23.23 -11.50
CA GLU A 128 8.96 22.66 -11.16
C GLU A 128 7.87 23.55 -11.76
N VAL A 129 7.25 23.07 -12.84
CA VAL A 129 6.14 23.75 -13.49
C VAL A 129 4.85 23.45 -12.71
N LEU A 130 4.22 24.52 -12.23
CA LEU A 130 3.02 24.46 -11.41
C LEU A 130 1.76 24.44 -12.27
N ALA A 131 0.82 23.57 -11.91
CA ALA A 131 -0.47 23.45 -12.59
C ALA A 131 -1.47 24.49 -12.04
N THR A 132 -2.30 25.05 -12.92
CA THR A 132 -3.52 25.74 -12.49
C THR A 132 -4.47 24.77 -11.78
N ARG A 133 -5.38 25.27 -10.94
CA ARG A 133 -6.42 24.42 -10.30
C ARG A 133 -7.28 23.65 -11.30
N ALA A 134 -7.55 24.23 -12.48
CA ALA A 134 -8.31 23.55 -13.53
C ALA A 134 -7.52 22.36 -14.08
N ARG A 135 -6.25 22.58 -14.44
CA ARG A 135 -5.36 21.52 -14.93
C ARG A 135 -5.10 20.44 -13.88
N ALA A 136 -4.92 20.84 -12.63
CA ALA A 136 -4.74 19.91 -11.52
C ALA A 136 -5.90 18.91 -11.43
N ARG A 137 -7.15 19.38 -11.58
CA ARG A 137 -8.34 18.52 -11.61
C ARG A 137 -8.38 17.59 -12.82
N GLU A 138 -7.97 18.07 -13.99
CA GLU A 138 -7.88 17.24 -15.20
C GLU A 138 -6.84 16.12 -15.01
N ILE A 139 -5.65 16.46 -14.52
CA ILE A 139 -4.59 15.49 -14.20
C ILE A 139 -5.07 14.48 -13.16
N THR A 140 -5.72 14.93 -12.09
CA THR A 140 -6.33 14.03 -11.10
C THR A 140 -7.31 13.06 -11.76
N THR A 141 -8.15 13.54 -12.69
CA THR A 141 -9.13 12.71 -13.40
C THR A 141 -8.45 11.68 -14.30
N ILE A 142 -7.38 12.09 -15.00
CA ILE A 142 -6.58 11.19 -15.85
C ILE A 142 -5.86 10.15 -15.00
N LEU A 143 -5.26 10.55 -13.88
CA LEU A 143 -4.58 9.63 -12.97
C LEU A 143 -5.55 8.66 -12.29
N ASP A 144 -6.74 9.12 -11.88
CA ASP A 144 -7.81 8.25 -11.37
C ASP A 144 -8.21 7.22 -12.45
N PHE A 145 -8.40 7.65 -13.71
CA PHE A 145 -8.72 6.76 -14.82
C PHE A 145 -7.61 5.74 -15.12
N ILE A 146 -6.35 6.19 -15.18
CA ILE A 146 -5.19 5.31 -15.38
C ILE A 146 -5.10 4.29 -14.26
N ASN A 147 -5.34 4.70 -13.01
CA ASN A 147 -5.29 3.81 -11.87
C ASN A 147 -6.43 2.78 -11.87
N ASP A 148 -7.66 3.18 -12.24
CA ASP A 148 -8.81 2.28 -12.32
C ASP A 148 -8.62 1.21 -13.40
N ASP A 149 -7.99 1.57 -14.52
CA ASP A 149 -7.72 0.68 -15.65
C ASP A 149 -6.25 0.23 -15.74
N TYR A 150 -5.44 0.42 -14.69
CA TYR A 150 -3.98 0.20 -14.76
C TYR A 150 -3.64 -1.22 -15.18
N ASP A 151 -4.35 -2.21 -14.64
CA ASP A 151 -4.18 -3.63 -15.02
C ASP A 151 -4.52 -3.87 -16.49
N ALA A 152 -5.53 -3.18 -17.04
CA ALA A 152 -5.92 -3.30 -18.44
C ALA A 152 -4.93 -2.59 -19.36
N ILE A 153 -4.45 -1.41 -18.98
CA ILE A 153 -3.45 -0.63 -19.71
C ILE A 153 -2.10 -1.35 -19.69
N SER A 154 -1.71 -1.89 -18.53
CA SER A 154 -0.48 -2.69 -18.35
C SER A 154 -0.55 -3.98 -19.16
N GLN A 155 -1.67 -4.73 -19.14
CA GLN A 155 -1.86 -5.91 -19.99
C GLN A 155 -1.78 -5.58 -21.48
N MET A 156 -2.43 -4.49 -21.93
CA MET A 156 -2.38 -4.09 -23.35
C MET A 156 -0.99 -3.63 -23.81
N CYS A 157 -0.17 -3.08 -22.92
CA CYS A 157 1.14 -2.50 -23.25
C CYS A 157 2.34 -3.43 -22.96
N LEU A 158 2.19 -4.38 -22.02
CA LEU A 158 3.28 -5.19 -21.44
C LEU A 158 2.96 -6.69 -21.43
N ASP A 159 2.28 -7.19 -22.47
CA ASP A 159 2.14 -8.63 -22.77
C ASP A 159 3.53 -9.29 -22.95
N GLY A 160 4.25 -9.52 -21.86
CA GLY A 160 5.63 -10.00 -21.87
C GLY A 160 6.28 -10.31 -20.52
N SER A 161 5.86 -9.71 -19.40
CA SER A 161 6.40 -10.10 -18.09
C SER A 161 5.36 -10.11 -16.96
N PRO A 162 4.99 -11.29 -16.43
CA PRO A 162 4.06 -11.41 -15.30
C PRO A 162 4.72 -11.12 -13.94
N GLU A 163 5.92 -10.53 -13.90
CA GLU A 163 6.77 -10.57 -12.72
C GLU A 163 6.66 -9.38 -11.76
N ASN A 164 5.90 -8.32 -12.06
CA ASN A 164 5.79 -7.16 -11.15
C ASN A 164 4.42 -6.46 -11.21
N ASN A 165 3.32 -7.20 -11.25
CA ASN A 165 1.99 -6.61 -11.08
C ASN A 165 1.65 -6.49 -9.58
N GLY A 166 0.93 -5.42 -9.22
CA GLY A 166 0.66 -4.97 -7.85
C GLY A 166 0.29 -6.08 -6.85
N VAL A 167 1.31 -6.59 -6.16
CA VAL A 167 1.22 -7.76 -5.27
C VAL A 167 0.16 -7.58 -4.19
N ILE A 168 0.00 -6.35 -3.72
CA ILE A 168 -0.88 -6.05 -2.59
C ILE A 168 -2.32 -5.92 -3.04
N ALA A 169 -2.57 -5.33 -4.22
CA ALA A 169 -3.89 -5.34 -4.83
C ALA A 169 -4.37 -6.79 -5.06
N ASP A 170 -3.50 -7.64 -5.61
CA ASP A 170 -3.79 -9.07 -5.81
C ASP A 170 -4.05 -9.82 -4.49
N LEU A 171 -3.25 -9.53 -3.45
CA LEU A 171 -3.47 -10.09 -2.12
C LEU A 171 -4.84 -9.68 -1.55
N ILE A 172 -5.22 -8.41 -1.66
CA ILE A 172 -6.50 -7.89 -1.17
C ILE A 172 -7.65 -8.49 -1.99
N ASN A 173 -7.52 -8.54 -3.31
CA ASN A 173 -8.52 -9.12 -4.23
C ASN A 173 -8.74 -10.61 -3.93
N GLU A 174 -7.66 -11.37 -3.73
CA GLU A 174 -7.77 -12.79 -3.37
C GLU A 174 -8.33 -12.99 -1.96
N ALA A 175 -8.02 -12.11 -1.02
CA ALA A 175 -8.64 -12.11 0.31
C ALA A 175 -10.16 -11.84 0.23
N GLU A 176 -10.62 -10.91 -0.61
CA GLU A 176 -12.04 -10.65 -0.85
C GLU A 176 -12.76 -11.85 -1.44
N ARG A 177 -12.19 -12.45 -2.51
CA ARG A 177 -12.73 -13.68 -3.11
C ARG A 177 -12.84 -14.79 -2.07
N THR A 178 -11.79 -14.95 -1.26
CA THR A 178 -11.76 -15.95 -0.20
C THR A 178 -12.81 -15.67 0.88
N TYR A 179 -12.95 -14.42 1.30
CA TYR A 179 -13.95 -14.02 2.29
C TYR A 179 -15.38 -14.26 1.78
N ILE A 180 -15.68 -13.90 0.54
CA ILE A 180 -16.99 -14.12 -0.10
C ILE A 180 -17.31 -15.62 -0.13
N LEU A 181 -16.35 -16.45 -0.56
CA LEU A 181 -16.51 -17.91 -0.57
C LEU A 181 -16.76 -18.45 0.83
N CYS A 182 -15.89 -18.11 1.80
CA CYS A 182 -16.01 -18.56 3.18
C CYS A 182 -17.37 -18.15 3.75
N LYS A 183 -17.78 -16.90 3.59
CA LYS A 183 -19.07 -16.38 4.06
C LYS A 183 -20.25 -17.16 3.48
N SER A 184 -20.22 -17.47 2.18
CA SER A 184 -21.28 -18.24 1.51
C SER A 184 -21.39 -19.68 2.02
N LEU A 185 -20.26 -20.29 2.39
CA LEU A 185 -20.19 -21.68 2.84
C LEU A 185 -20.27 -21.83 4.36
N TRP A 186 -20.14 -20.75 5.12
CA TRP A 186 -19.83 -20.80 6.55
C TRP A 186 -20.89 -21.49 7.39
N SER A 187 -22.16 -21.19 7.14
CA SER A 187 -23.27 -21.77 7.89
C SER A 187 -23.38 -23.29 7.69
N VAL A 188 -23.06 -23.78 6.49
CA VAL A 188 -23.03 -25.20 6.17
C VAL A 188 -21.80 -25.86 6.78
N LEU A 189 -20.65 -25.19 6.69
CA LEU A 189 -19.40 -25.66 7.30
C LEU A 189 -19.57 -25.89 8.81
N LEU A 190 -20.12 -24.91 9.54
CA LEU A 190 -20.31 -25.01 11.00
C LEU A 190 -21.23 -26.17 11.40
N ARG A 191 -22.21 -26.53 10.56
CA ARG A 191 -23.10 -27.69 10.80
C ARG A 191 -22.46 -29.03 10.47
N GLN A 192 -21.43 -29.03 9.63
CA GLN A 192 -20.76 -30.22 9.11
C GLN A 192 -19.32 -30.34 9.63
N LEU A 193 -19.00 -29.63 10.72
CA LEU A 193 -17.66 -29.67 11.30
C LEU A 193 -17.29 -31.10 11.65
N ARG A 194 -16.10 -31.50 11.21
CA ARG A 194 -15.57 -32.82 11.54
C ARG A 194 -15.31 -32.89 13.04
N TYR A 195 -15.79 -33.94 13.70
CA TYR A 195 -15.43 -34.23 15.09
C TYR A 195 -15.23 -35.72 15.29
N ILE A 196 -14.52 -36.05 16.37
CA ILE A 196 -14.48 -37.40 16.95
C ILE A 196 -15.04 -37.32 18.37
N LEU A 197 -15.67 -38.39 18.83
CA LEU A 197 -16.12 -38.45 20.23
C LEU A 197 -14.96 -38.94 21.09
N GLU A 198 -14.54 -38.11 22.04
CA GLU A 198 -13.51 -38.45 23.02
C GLU A 198 -14.15 -38.65 24.40
N PRO A 199 -13.77 -39.69 25.14
CA PRO A 199 -14.20 -39.86 26.52
C PRO A 199 -13.57 -38.79 27.40
N ARG A 200 -14.38 -38.17 28.26
CA ARG A 200 -13.91 -37.23 29.28
C ARG A 200 -14.60 -37.52 30.60
N LEU A 201 -13.80 -37.63 31.66
CA LEU A 201 -14.29 -37.69 33.03
C LEU A 201 -14.82 -36.32 33.46
N ASP A 202 -16.06 -36.32 33.94
CA ASP A 202 -16.75 -35.16 34.50
C ASP A 202 -17.25 -35.52 35.90
N VAL A 203 -16.94 -34.71 36.90
CA VAL A 203 -17.34 -34.97 38.28
C VAL A 203 -18.69 -34.32 38.52
N THR A 204 -19.71 -35.14 38.79
CA THR A 204 -21.07 -34.68 38.97
C THR A 204 -21.60 -34.97 40.38
N PRO A 205 -22.43 -34.08 40.95
CA PRO A 205 -23.09 -34.34 42.22
C PRO A 205 -24.09 -35.48 42.06
N ASN A 206 -24.05 -36.45 42.98
CA ASN A 206 -24.83 -37.69 42.94
C ASN A 206 -24.65 -38.52 41.65
N GLY A 207 -23.53 -38.35 40.94
CA GLY A 207 -23.21 -39.16 39.77
C GLY A 207 -23.01 -40.64 40.12
N LEU A 208 -23.08 -41.50 39.11
CA LEU A 208 -22.77 -42.93 39.24
C LEU A 208 -21.57 -43.28 38.34
N PRO A 209 -20.53 -43.93 38.87
CA PRO A 209 -19.38 -44.33 38.06
C PRO A 209 -19.83 -45.30 36.96
N ASN A 210 -19.63 -44.91 35.71
CA ASN A 210 -20.11 -45.62 34.52
C ASN A 210 -18.98 -46.20 33.65
N SER A 211 -17.71 -46.00 34.02
CA SER A 211 -16.54 -46.50 33.28
C SER A 211 -15.41 -46.97 34.21
N PRO A 212 -14.44 -47.76 33.71
CA PRO A 212 -13.26 -48.15 34.48
C PRO A 212 -12.45 -46.95 34.98
N GLU A 213 -12.26 -45.92 34.16
CA GLU A 213 -11.63 -44.66 34.56
C GLU A 213 -12.40 -43.95 35.70
N ALA A 214 -13.74 -43.94 35.65
CA ALA A 214 -14.58 -43.37 36.69
C ALA A 214 -14.46 -44.12 38.02
N ILE A 215 -14.41 -45.46 37.96
CA ILE A 215 -14.17 -46.31 39.14
C ILE A 215 -12.76 -46.08 39.69
N HIS A 216 -11.77 -45.97 38.80
CA HIS A 216 -10.39 -45.68 39.19
C HIS A 216 -10.29 -44.30 39.87
N TRP A 217 -11.00 -43.29 39.36
CA TRP A 217 -11.08 -41.98 40.01
C TRP A 217 -11.67 -42.07 41.42
N LEU A 218 -12.77 -42.82 41.61
CA LEU A 218 -13.34 -43.05 42.95
C LEU A 218 -12.36 -43.78 43.89
N SER A 219 -11.56 -44.71 43.37
CA SER A 219 -10.54 -45.40 44.17
C SER A 219 -9.42 -44.47 44.65
N LEU A 220 -9.12 -43.42 43.88
CA LEU A 220 -8.13 -42.39 44.23
C LEU A 220 -8.71 -41.29 45.13
N ASN A 221 -10.03 -41.09 45.10
CA ASN A 221 -10.75 -40.07 45.87
C ASN A 221 -11.72 -40.76 46.84
N SER A 222 -11.16 -41.56 47.76
CA SER A 222 -11.94 -42.32 48.74
C SER A 222 -12.74 -41.45 49.70
N ASP A 223 -12.35 -40.18 49.86
CA ASP A 223 -13.06 -39.14 50.60
C ASP A 223 -14.43 -38.81 49.99
N ALA A 224 -14.64 -39.07 48.69
CA ALA A 224 -15.93 -38.91 48.04
C ALA A 224 -16.93 -40.04 48.37
N VAL A 225 -16.49 -41.11 49.04
CA VAL A 225 -17.29 -42.30 49.36
C VAL A 225 -17.54 -42.41 50.86
N ALA A 226 -18.80 -42.34 51.27
CA ALA A 226 -19.22 -42.50 52.66
C ALA A 226 -20.04 -43.79 52.84
N LEU A 227 -19.80 -44.53 53.92
CA LEU A 227 -20.69 -45.61 54.33
C LEU A 227 -22.04 -45.03 54.77
N CYS A 228 -23.14 -45.65 54.36
CA CYS A 228 -24.48 -45.14 54.62
C CYS A 228 -25.46 -46.24 55.05
N SER A 229 -26.67 -45.86 55.44
CA SER A 229 -27.74 -46.84 55.66
C SER A 229 -28.23 -47.41 54.31
N PRO A 230 -28.85 -48.61 54.29
CA PRO A 230 -29.39 -49.20 53.05
C PRO A 230 -30.44 -48.32 52.35
N TYR A 231 -31.13 -47.43 53.09
CA TYR A 231 -32.14 -46.53 52.54
C TYR A 231 -31.55 -45.34 51.78
N GLU A 232 -30.27 -45.01 52.01
CA GLU A 232 -29.56 -43.88 51.39
C GLU A 232 -28.48 -44.35 50.41
N GLN A 233 -28.47 -45.65 50.12
CA GLN A 233 -27.44 -46.32 49.32
C GLN A 233 -27.47 -45.84 47.87
N THR A 234 -26.31 -45.41 47.36
CA THR A 234 -26.11 -45.14 45.93
C THR A 234 -25.61 -46.41 45.21
N PHE A 235 -24.62 -47.12 45.78
CA PHE A 235 -24.14 -48.42 45.28
C PHE A 235 -23.50 -49.26 46.41
N GLN A 236 -22.93 -50.42 46.09
CA GLN A 236 -22.26 -51.31 47.06
C GLN A 236 -20.79 -51.54 46.73
N ILE A 237 -19.94 -51.48 47.75
CA ILE A 237 -18.54 -51.93 47.67
C ILE A 237 -18.39 -53.08 48.67
N ASN A 238 -18.02 -54.27 48.20
CA ASN A 238 -17.84 -55.47 49.05
C ASN A 238 -19.06 -55.74 49.98
N ASN A 239 -20.28 -55.65 49.44
CA ASN A 239 -21.55 -55.78 50.17
C ASN A 239 -21.82 -54.72 51.26
N MET A 240 -21.02 -53.65 51.33
CA MET A 240 -21.29 -52.52 52.21
C MET A 240 -22.06 -51.42 51.44
N PRO A 241 -23.19 -50.93 51.97
CA PRO A 241 -23.91 -49.80 51.38
C PRO A 241 -23.06 -48.53 51.48
N VAL A 242 -22.84 -47.89 50.32
CA VAL A 242 -22.11 -46.62 50.23
C VAL A 242 -22.94 -45.56 49.49
N LYS A 243 -22.72 -44.32 49.90
CA LYS A 243 -23.24 -43.11 49.30
C LYS A 243 -22.08 -42.28 48.77
N THR A 244 -22.26 -41.70 47.59
CA THR A 244 -21.32 -40.74 47.00
C THR A 244 -22.01 -39.42 46.80
N GLU A 245 -21.46 -38.36 47.40
CA GLU A 245 -21.95 -37.00 47.18
C GLU A 245 -21.54 -36.48 45.79
N PHE A 246 -20.37 -36.90 45.32
CA PHE A 246 -19.85 -36.63 43.98
C PHE A 246 -19.24 -37.92 43.43
N ALA A 247 -19.47 -38.19 42.15
CA ALA A 247 -18.78 -39.25 41.45
C ALA A 247 -18.34 -38.77 40.08
N ALA A 248 -17.23 -39.32 39.61
CA ALA A 248 -16.82 -39.10 38.23
C ALA A 248 -17.67 -39.96 37.30
N GLU A 249 -18.11 -39.36 36.21
CA GLU A 249 -18.80 -40.03 35.11
C GLU A 249 -18.03 -39.77 33.82
N GLU A 250 -17.84 -40.80 33.02
CA GLU A 250 -17.30 -40.66 31.68
C GLU A 250 -18.41 -40.24 30.73
N LYS A 251 -18.21 -39.11 30.06
CA LYS A 251 -19.09 -38.58 29.02
C LYS A 251 -18.33 -38.52 27.71
N MET A 252 -19.00 -38.93 26.62
CA MET A 252 -18.46 -38.78 25.27
C MET A 252 -18.70 -37.35 24.79
N ILE A 253 -17.64 -36.58 24.58
CA ILE A 253 -17.71 -35.17 24.16
C ILE A 253 -17.11 -35.04 22.75
N PRO A 254 -17.70 -34.22 21.87
CA PRO A 254 -17.11 -33.97 20.55
C PRO A 254 -15.80 -33.19 20.66
N SER A 255 -14.73 -33.79 20.17
CA SER A 255 -13.44 -33.16 19.94
C SER A 255 -13.33 -32.74 18.49
N TYR A 256 -13.16 -31.44 18.29
CA TYR A 256 -13.01 -30.84 16.97
C TYR A 256 -11.54 -30.66 16.57
N ARG A 257 -10.58 -31.08 17.40
CA ARG A 257 -9.14 -30.85 17.21
C ARG A 257 -8.53 -31.79 16.15
N LEU A 258 -9.14 -31.83 14.98
CA LEU A 258 -8.76 -32.65 13.84
C LEU A 258 -8.03 -31.82 12.80
N PHE A 259 -7.18 -32.49 12.00
CA PHE A 259 -6.36 -31.84 10.97
C PHE A 259 -7.15 -30.83 10.13
N GLU A 260 -8.35 -31.18 9.67
CA GLU A 260 -9.09 -30.28 8.79
C GLU A 260 -9.51 -28.98 9.46
N ASN A 261 -9.94 -29.06 10.72
CA ASN A 261 -10.36 -27.90 11.48
C ASN A 261 -9.16 -27.05 11.91
N LEU A 262 -8.00 -27.68 12.18
CA LEU A 262 -6.75 -26.99 12.47
C LEU A 262 -6.22 -26.23 11.24
N VAL A 263 -6.36 -26.80 10.03
CA VAL A 263 -6.05 -26.09 8.77
C VAL A 263 -6.93 -24.86 8.62
N ILE A 264 -8.24 -24.97 8.85
CA ILE A 264 -9.18 -23.85 8.76
C ILE A 264 -8.82 -22.75 9.77
N ALA A 265 -8.62 -23.10 11.03
CA ALA A 265 -8.24 -22.14 12.08
C ALA A 265 -6.91 -21.45 11.76
N GLY A 266 -5.89 -22.22 11.37
CA GLY A 266 -4.58 -21.70 11.00
C GLY A 266 -4.63 -20.79 9.78
N PHE A 267 -5.44 -21.13 8.78
CA PHE A 267 -5.66 -20.31 7.59
C PHE A 267 -6.27 -18.95 7.93
N ILE A 268 -7.39 -18.91 8.68
CA ILE A 268 -8.07 -17.64 9.02
C ILE A 268 -7.15 -16.72 9.80
N ASN A 269 -6.33 -17.29 10.68
CA ASN A 269 -5.36 -16.52 11.42
C ASN A 269 -4.23 -15.98 10.51
N HIS A 270 -3.71 -16.82 9.60
CA HIS A 270 -2.68 -16.42 8.67
C HIS A 270 -3.12 -15.29 7.72
N ILE A 271 -4.34 -15.35 7.16
CA ILE A 271 -4.87 -14.26 6.32
C ILE A 271 -5.01 -12.97 7.12
N ARG A 272 -5.48 -13.03 8.37
CA ARG A 272 -5.56 -11.86 9.25
C ARG A 272 -4.19 -11.25 9.54
N MET A 273 -3.18 -12.09 9.79
CA MET A 273 -1.81 -11.63 10.03
C MET A 273 -1.25 -10.91 8.80
N LYS A 274 -1.43 -11.47 7.60
CA LYS A 274 -0.99 -10.83 6.34
C LYS A 274 -1.73 -9.52 6.06
N LEU A 275 -3.06 -9.50 6.25
CA LEU A 275 -3.85 -8.27 6.12
C LEU A 275 -3.46 -7.20 7.15
N SER A 276 -3.08 -7.60 8.37
CA SER A 276 -2.54 -6.67 9.37
C SER A 276 -1.22 -6.07 8.92
N ALA A 277 -0.32 -6.87 8.35
CA ALA A 277 0.93 -6.36 7.80
C ALA A 277 0.70 -5.34 6.67
N VAL A 278 -0.29 -5.57 5.79
CA VAL A 278 -0.69 -4.60 4.76
C VAL A 278 -1.25 -3.32 5.39
N LYS A 279 -2.11 -3.45 6.40
CA LYS A 279 -2.63 -2.29 7.16
C LYS A 279 -1.50 -1.46 7.76
N ASP A 280 -0.54 -2.11 8.42
CA ASP A 280 0.58 -1.43 9.06
C ASP A 280 1.50 -0.76 8.04
N PHE A 281 1.70 -1.39 6.87
CA PHE A 281 2.41 -0.79 5.74
C PHE A 281 1.74 0.49 5.25
N ILE A 282 0.42 0.47 5.04
CA ILE A 282 -0.36 1.64 4.59
C ILE A 282 -0.25 2.79 5.61
N ASN A 283 -0.44 2.48 6.90
CA ASN A 283 -0.36 3.46 7.98
C ASN A 283 1.04 4.10 8.09
N GLY A 284 2.11 3.33 7.88
CA GLY A 284 3.48 3.85 7.87
C GLY A 284 3.70 4.89 6.78
N HIS A 285 3.01 4.74 5.64
CA HIS A 285 3.10 5.69 4.53
C HIS A 285 2.30 6.97 4.80
N GLU A 286 1.07 6.88 5.33
CA GLU A 286 0.26 8.08 5.65
C GLU A 286 0.99 9.01 6.63
N GLN A 287 1.66 8.47 7.66
CA GLN A 287 2.35 9.27 8.67
C GLN A 287 3.58 10.03 8.13
N SER A 288 4.25 9.47 7.12
CA SER A 288 5.39 10.12 6.46
C SER A 288 4.98 11.29 5.55
N GLN A 289 3.69 11.40 5.23
CA GLN A 289 3.21 12.24 4.12
C GLN A 289 2.62 13.61 4.51
N TYR A 290 2.46 13.91 5.80
CA TYR A 290 1.80 15.11 6.33
C TYR A 290 2.53 16.46 6.17
N ARG A 291 3.55 16.60 5.31
CA ARG A 291 4.47 17.76 5.38
C ARG A 291 4.45 18.79 4.26
N SER A 292 3.60 18.71 3.24
CA SER A 292 3.35 19.90 2.41
C SER A 292 1.99 19.81 1.71
N ASP A 293 1.15 20.81 1.94
CA ASP A 293 0.01 21.09 1.07
C ASP A 293 0.56 21.32 -0.34
N GLY A 294 -0.07 20.69 -1.33
CA GLY A 294 0.37 20.71 -2.73
C GLY A 294 0.29 22.10 -3.40
N GLU A 295 -0.11 23.16 -2.69
CA GLU A 295 -0.17 24.52 -3.21
C GLU A 295 1.21 25.21 -3.07
N SER A 296 1.60 25.97 -4.08
CA SER A 296 2.82 26.78 -4.00
C SER A 296 2.61 27.91 -2.99
N VAL A 297 3.59 28.11 -2.12
CA VAL A 297 3.62 29.25 -1.20
C VAL A 297 3.90 30.55 -1.97
N THR A 298 4.69 30.45 -3.04
CA THR A 298 5.13 31.56 -3.89
C THR A 298 4.03 31.99 -4.85
N TYR A 299 3.27 31.04 -5.41
CA TYR A 299 2.21 31.29 -6.39
C TYR A 299 0.86 30.75 -5.90
N PRO A 300 0.09 31.54 -5.12
CA PRO A 300 -1.23 31.13 -4.64
C PRO A 300 -2.17 30.79 -5.80
N GLY A 301 -2.92 29.69 -5.68
CA GLY A 301 -3.78 29.19 -6.75
C GLY A 301 -3.13 28.22 -7.73
N TYR A 302 -1.83 27.95 -7.58
CA TYR A 302 -1.10 26.95 -8.37
C TYR A 302 -0.69 25.76 -7.52
N CYS A 303 -0.75 24.57 -8.13
CA CYS A 303 -0.46 23.30 -7.47
C CYS A 303 0.80 22.67 -8.05
N ARG A 304 1.66 22.17 -7.16
CA ARG A 304 2.81 21.33 -7.52
C ARG A 304 2.32 19.99 -8.05
N TYR A 305 2.95 19.50 -9.12
CA TYR A 305 2.62 18.19 -9.70
C TYR A 305 2.81 17.04 -8.69
N SER A 306 3.90 17.11 -7.91
CA SER A 306 4.17 16.20 -6.80
C SER A 306 3.02 16.14 -5.79
N GLY A 307 2.38 17.27 -5.49
CA GLY A 307 1.20 17.37 -4.64
C GLY A 307 -0.04 16.72 -5.25
N ILE A 308 -0.25 16.87 -6.56
CA ILE A 308 -1.38 16.26 -7.28
C ILE A 308 -1.27 14.72 -7.25
N VAL A 309 -0.12 14.19 -7.65
CA VAL A 309 0.14 12.74 -7.66
C VAL A 309 0.01 12.15 -6.25
N ARG A 310 0.53 12.85 -5.24
CA ARG A 310 0.43 12.42 -3.83
C ARG A 310 -1.01 12.40 -3.34
N GLY A 311 -1.84 13.37 -3.76
CA GLY A 311 -3.26 13.40 -3.43
C GLY A 311 -4.01 12.17 -3.96
N VAL A 312 -3.74 11.78 -5.22
CA VAL A 312 -4.30 10.57 -5.84
C VAL A 312 -3.83 9.32 -5.10
N LEU A 313 -2.52 9.21 -4.85
CA LEU A 313 -1.95 8.07 -4.13
C LEU A 313 -2.55 7.91 -2.73
N SER A 314 -2.70 9.00 -2.00
CA SER A 314 -3.28 9.01 -0.65
C SER A 314 -4.74 8.52 -0.67
N LYS A 315 -5.55 9.02 -1.60
CA LYS A 315 -6.93 8.56 -1.81
C LYS A 315 -6.99 7.05 -2.10
N ASN A 316 -6.09 6.55 -2.95
CA ASN A 316 -6.02 5.11 -3.27
C ASN A 316 -5.61 4.27 -2.07
N LEU A 317 -4.58 4.69 -1.33
CA LEU A 317 -4.16 4.04 -0.09
C LEU A 317 -5.30 4.00 0.94
N GLN A 318 -6.07 5.09 1.06
CA GLN A 318 -7.21 5.17 1.97
C GLN A 318 -8.35 4.21 1.55
N ASN A 319 -8.60 4.09 0.25
CA ASN A 319 -9.54 3.10 -0.29
C ASN A 319 -9.08 1.67 0.03
N GLN A 320 -7.82 1.33 -0.22
CA GLN A 320 -7.27 0.01 0.12
C GLN A 320 -7.30 -0.26 1.62
N TYR A 321 -6.99 0.75 2.45
CA TYR A 321 -7.10 0.66 3.90
C TYR A 321 -8.51 0.27 4.35
N SER A 322 -9.53 0.93 3.78
CA SER A 322 -10.93 0.61 4.10
C SER A 322 -11.31 -0.83 3.73
N ARG A 323 -10.84 -1.32 2.58
CA ARG A 323 -11.03 -2.71 2.13
C ARG A 323 -10.38 -3.70 3.09
N VAL A 324 -9.12 -3.47 3.45
CA VAL A 324 -8.35 -4.30 4.39
C VAL A 324 -9.03 -4.35 5.76
N MET A 325 -9.50 -3.22 6.28
CA MET A 325 -10.20 -3.16 7.57
C MET A 325 -11.51 -3.94 7.55
N ASN A 326 -12.30 -3.82 6.47
CA ASN A 326 -13.53 -4.59 6.29
C ASN A 326 -13.25 -6.11 6.24
N LEU A 327 -12.16 -6.53 5.58
CA LEU A 327 -11.73 -7.92 5.54
C LEU A 327 -11.27 -8.42 6.91
N LEU A 328 -10.49 -7.64 7.65
CA LEU A 328 -10.02 -7.99 8.99
C LEU A 328 -11.19 -8.25 9.95
N ASP A 329 -12.19 -7.36 9.95
CA ASP A 329 -13.41 -7.55 10.74
C ASP A 329 -14.23 -8.77 10.26
N GLY A 330 -14.35 -8.94 8.94
CA GLY A 330 -15.01 -10.10 8.34
C GLY A 330 -14.40 -11.43 8.78
N PHE A 331 -13.08 -11.59 8.63
CA PHE A 331 -12.37 -12.80 9.06
C PHE A 331 -12.37 -12.98 10.58
N TYR A 332 -12.37 -11.90 11.36
CA TYR A 332 -12.53 -11.98 12.82
C TYR A 332 -13.90 -12.56 13.21
N LYS A 333 -14.99 -12.13 12.55
CA LYS A 333 -16.33 -12.70 12.77
C LYS A 333 -16.42 -14.17 12.39
N LEU A 334 -15.80 -14.56 11.27
CA LEU A 334 -15.70 -15.97 10.87
C LEU A 334 -14.94 -16.79 11.92
N TYR A 335 -13.76 -16.31 12.34
CA TYR A 335 -12.94 -16.98 13.36
C TYR A 335 -13.69 -17.16 14.68
N THR A 336 -14.26 -16.09 15.23
CA THR A 336 -14.97 -16.14 16.53
C THR A 336 -16.17 -17.09 16.51
N SER A 337 -16.91 -17.16 15.40
CA SER A 337 -18.00 -18.13 15.27
C SER A 337 -17.50 -19.59 15.20
N PHE A 338 -16.34 -19.82 14.60
CA PHE A 338 -15.71 -21.13 14.51
C PHE A 338 -15.11 -21.57 15.85
N GLU A 339 -14.43 -20.66 16.55
CA GLU A 339 -13.86 -20.88 17.88
C GLU A 339 -14.94 -21.22 18.90
N LYS A 340 -16.09 -20.54 18.87
CA LYS A 340 -17.24 -20.86 19.74
C LYS A 340 -17.74 -22.30 19.61
N VAL A 341 -17.66 -22.89 18.42
CA VAL A 341 -18.13 -24.27 18.19
C VAL A 341 -17.03 -25.29 18.45
N THR A 342 -15.80 -24.99 18.03
CA THR A 342 -14.70 -25.96 18.03
C THR A 342 -13.84 -25.92 19.29
N GLY A 343 -13.80 -24.79 19.99
CA GLY A 343 -12.85 -24.53 21.09
C GLY A 343 -11.38 -24.50 20.64
N ILE A 344 -11.12 -24.44 19.32
CA ILE A 344 -9.77 -24.39 18.78
C ILE A 344 -9.27 -22.96 18.89
N ASN A 345 -8.36 -22.75 19.83
CA ASN A 345 -7.63 -21.50 19.97
C ASN A 345 -6.34 -21.56 19.16
N TYR A 346 -5.89 -20.38 18.71
CA TYR A 346 -4.66 -20.06 18.01
C TYR A 346 -3.59 -21.18 17.95
N LEU A 347 -3.21 -21.57 16.74
CA LEU A 347 -2.03 -22.38 16.47
C LEU A 347 -0.88 -21.47 16.03
N ASP A 348 0.28 -21.61 16.67
CA ASP A 348 1.50 -20.86 16.33
C ASP A 348 1.97 -21.05 14.88
N LYS A 349 1.54 -22.12 14.20
CA LYS A 349 1.93 -22.42 12.82
C LYS A 349 0.74 -22.82 11.96
N PRO A 350 0.49 -22.12 10.84
CA PRO A 350 -0.52 -22.54 9.86
C PRO A 350 -0.16 -23.90 9.25
N LEU A 351 -1.15 -24.78 9.13
CA LEU A 351 -1.01 -26.07 8.46
C LEU A 351 -1.40 -25.93 6.99
N MET A 352 -0.57 -26.47 6.11
CA MET A 352 -0.89 -26.50 4.68
C MET A 352 -2.06 -27.43 4.40
N PRO A 353 -3.03 -27.01 3.57
CA PRO A 353 -4.18 -27.85 3.20
C PRO A 353 -3.70 -29.09 2.44
N ARG A 354 -4.19 -30.26 2.84
CA ARG A 354 -4.04 -31.52 2.11
C ARG A 354 -5.41 -32.14 1.95
N ILE A 355 -5.72 -32.64 0.75
CA ILE A 355 -7.00 -33.30 0.49
C ILE A 355 -6.98 -34.68 1.15
N THR A 356 -7.58 -34.76 2.34
CA THR A 356 -7.78 -36.04 3.05
C THR A 356 -8.99 -36.80 2.48
N PRO A 357 -9.17 -38.10 2.81
CA PRO A 357 -10.38 -38.84 2.42
C PRO A 357 -11.67 -38.18 2.88
N PHE A 358 -11.66 -37.47 4.01
CA PHE A 358 -12.81 -36.70 4.49
C PHE A 358 -13.04 -35.47 3.60
N VAL A 359 -12.00 -34.67 3.36
CA VAL A 359 -12.10 -33.47 2.50
C VAL A 359 -12.56 -33.84 1.09
N ALA A 360 -12.05 -34.94 0.52
CA ALA A 360 -12.43 -35.42 -0.81
C ALA A 360 -13.93 -35.74 -0.94
N ARG A 361 -14.55 -36.22 0.15
CA ARG A 361 -15.96 -36.61 0.19
C ARG A 361 -16.90 -35.46 0.57
N THR A 362 -16.38 -34.43 1.24
CA THR A 362 -17.18 -33.30 1.73
C THR A 362 -16.94 -32.06 0.88
N LEU A 363 -17.89 -31.76 -0.02
CA LEU A 363 -17.77 -30.67 -1.01
C LEU A 363 -17.41 -29.31 -0.41
N VAL A 364 -17.98 -28.99 0.76
CA VAL A 364 -17.73 -27.71 1.46
C VAL A 364 -16.27 -27.59 1.88
N TYR A 365 -15.72 -28.64 2.50
CA TYR A 365 -14.31 -28.68 2.88
C TYR A 365 -13.41 -28.65 1.65
N ARG A 366 -13.77 -29.37 0.58
CA ARG A 366 -12.99 -29.38 -0.66
C ARG A 366 -12.84 -27.98 -1.26
N LYS A 367 -13.96 -27.27 -1.47
CA LYS A 367 -13.96 -25.90 -2.02
C LYS A 367 -13.13 -24.96 -1.15
N LEU A 368 -13.27 -25.08 0.17
CA LEU A 368 -12.52 -24.25 1.10
C LEU A 368 -11.02 -24.58 1.04
N PHE A 369 -10.63 -25.85 1.02
CA PHE A 369 -9.22 -26.27 0.94
C PHE A 369 -8.55 -25.86 -0.37
N GLU A 370 -9.28 -25.93 -1.49
CA GLU A 370 -8.81 -25.43 -2.78
C GLU A 370 -8.55 -23.92 -2.71
N GLN A 371 -9.46 -23.15 -2.09
CA GLN A 371 -9.28 -21.72 -1.92
C GLN A 371 -8.15 -21.35 -0.94
N VAL A 372 -8.00 -22.11 0.14
CA VAL A 372 -6.88 -21.94 1.09
C VAL A 372 -5.54 -22.19 0.40
N THR A 373 -5.47 -23.18 -0.49
CA THR A 373 -4.27 -23.44 -1.30
C THR A 373 -3.92 -22.24 -2.19
N LYS A 374 -4.92 -21.66 -2.88
CA LYS A 374 -4.73 -20.45 -3.71
C LYS A 374 -4.22 -19.27 -2.90
N TRP A 375 -4.84 -19.03 -1.75
CA TRP A 375 -4.40 -17.99 -0.81
C TRP A 375 -2.92 -18.16 -0.43
N TYR A 376 -2.49 -19.37 -0.07
CA TYR A 376 -1.09 -19.60 0.28
C TYR A 376 -0.13 -19.34 -0.89
N GLY A 377 -0.55 -19.62 -2.13
CA GLY A 377 0.21 -19.27 -3.33
C GLY A 377 0.43 -17.77 -3.51
N VAL A 378 -0.62 -16.96 -3.32
CA VAL A 378 -0.54 -15.48 -3.45
C VAL A 378 0.14 -14.84 -2.23
N SER A 379 -0.02 -15.41 -1.04
CA SER A 379 0.50 -14.81 0.21
C SER A 379 2.01 -14.99 0.44
N ALA A 380 2.69 -15.74 -0.43
CA ALA A 380 4.13 -15.97 -0.38
C ALA A 380 4.96 -14.73 -0.76
N VAL A 381 4.31 -13.69 -1.27
CA VAL A 381 5.01 -12.52 -1.81
C VAL A 381 5.48 -11.56 -0.71
N THR A 382 6.66 -10.97 -0.95
CA THR A 382 7.29 -9.91 -0.13
C THR A 382 6.76 -8.54 -0.54
N LEU A 383 6.39 -7.72 0.45
CA LEU A 383 5.82 -6.38 0.21
C LEU A 383 6.91 -5.43 -0.32
N THR A 384 6.64 -4.75 -1.45
CA THR A 384 7.48 -3.71 -2.05
C THR A 384 6.67 -2.45 -2.39
N LEU A 385 7.35 -1.32 -2.59
CA LEU A 385 6.73 0.00 -2.83
C LEU A 385 5.96 0.10 -4.17
N ASN A 386 6.36 -0.69 -5.17
CA ASN A 386 5.72 -0.72 -6.49
C ASN A 386 4.38 -1.47 -6.47
N ASP A 387 3.98 -2.02 -5.32
CA ASP A 387 2.78 -2.87 -5.23
C ASP A 387 1.46 -2.07 -5.11
N PHE A 388 1.55 -0.73 -5.01
CA PHE A 388 0.42 0.22 -4.88
C PHE A 388 0.37 1.28 -5.99
N THR A 389 1.30 1.22 -6.94
CA THR A 389 1.33 2.03 -8.17
C THR A 389 0.72 1.25 -9.30
#